data_AF-A0A327X269-F1
#
_entry.id   AF-A0A327X269-F1
#
_cell.length_a   1.000
_cell.length_b   1.000
_cell.length_c   1.000
_cell.angle_alpha   90.00
_cell.angle_beta   90.00
_cell.angle_gamma   90.00
#
_symmetry.space_group_name_H-M   'P 1'
#
loop_
_entity.id
_entity.type
_entity.pdbx_description
1 polymer ?
#
loop_
_entity_poly.entity_id
_entity_poly.type
_entity_poly.pdbx_seq_one_letter_code
_entity_poly.pdbx_strand_id
1 'polypeptide(L)' 'MCSPEGERSTHSFYSPTFEDHMVMLTTCVIYGNQLLSAYLISSDKSCTHLSVEAFDGTPIGSHLQALEKEYQKILSV' A
#
# COMPACT_ATOMS: atom_id res chain seq x y z
N MET A 1 -13.10 7.60 -2.33
CA MET A 1 -14.30 8.24 -2.93
C MET A 1 -14.42 9.62 -2.31
N CYS A 2 -14.28 10.69 -3.09
CA CYS A 2 -14.52 12.05 -2.61
C CYS A 2 -15.98 12.40 -2.83
N SER A 3 -16.76 12.56 -1.75
CA SER A 3 -18.07 13.19 -1.84
C SER A 3 -17.90 14.68 -2.17
N PRO A 4 -18.71 15.25 -3.07
CA PRO A 4 -18.63 16.66 -3.44
C PRO A 4 -18.86 17.62 -2.26
N GLU A 5 -19.44 17.15 -1.14
CA GLU A 5 -19.66 17.95 0.08
C GLU A 5 -18.51 17.91 1.11
N GLY A 6 -17.38 17.24 0.83
CA GLY A 6 -16.31 17.05 1.82
C GLY A 6 -16.69 16.10 2.96
N GLU A 7 -17.72 15.30 2.75
CA GLU A 7 -18.25 14.37 3.73
C GLU A 7 -17.28 13.21 3.97
N ARG A 8 -16.94 12.97 5.24
CA ARG A 8 -16.05 11.87 5.64
C ARG A 8 -16.82 10.56 5.54
N SER A 9 -16.58 9.82 4.45
CA SER A 9 -17.11 8.47 4.28
C SER A 9 -16.22 7.43 4.94
N THR A 10 -16.80 6.57 5.77
CA THR A 10 -16.12 5.42 6.35
C THR A 10 -16.57 4.15 5.63
N HIS A 11 -15.61 3.42 5.08
CA HIS A 11 -15.85 2.12 4.46
C HIS A 11 -15.22 1.03 5.33
N SER A 12 -15.94 -0.07 5.50
CA SER A 12 -15.45 -1.25 6.21
C SER A 12 -15.35 -2.41 5.23
N PHE A 13 -14.22 -3.09 5.25
CA PHE A 13 -13.94 -4.25 4.42
C PHE A 13 -13.45 -5.39 5.32
N TYR A 14 -13.88 -6.61 5.02
CA TYR A 14 -13.48 -7.80 5.75
C TYR A 14 -12.81 -8.78 4.79
N SER A 15 -11.58 -9.15 5.09
CA SER A 15 -10.87 -10.26 4.46
C SER A 15 -10.16 -11.10 5.52
N PRO A 16 -10.10 -12.43 5.35
CA PRO A 16 -9.34 -13.32 6.21
C PRO A 16 -7.81 -13.15 6.08
N THR A 17 -7.31 -12.54 5.00
CA THR A 17 -5.88 -12.34 4.76
C THR A 17 -5.50 -10.87 4.87
N PHE A 18 -4.34 -10.61 5.44
CA PHE A 18 -3.81 -9.25 5.59
C PHE A 18 -3.49 -8.63 4.22
N GLU A 19 -2.98 -9.45 3.31
CA GLU A 19 -2.57 -9.10 1.96
C GLU A 19 -3.72 -8.48 1.16
N ASP A 20 -4.94 -8.98 1.32
CA ASP A 20 -6.11 -8.44 0.63
C ASP A 20 -6.42 -7.00 1.06
N HIS A 21 -6.23 -6.67 2.34
CA HIS A 21 -6.40 -5.30 2.83
C HIS A 21 -5.35 -4.36 2.22
N MET A 22 -4.11 -4.84 2.08
CA MET A 22 -3.03 -4.07 1.45
C MET A 22 -3.27 -3.86 -0.04
N VAL A 23 -3.76 -4.89 -0.74
CA VAL A 23 -4.17 -4.80 -2.15
C VAL A 23 -5.32 -3.82 -2.32
N MET A 24 -6.30 -3.82 -1.42
CA MET A 24 -7.41 -2.88 -1.44
C MET A 24 -6.93 -1.42 -1.30
N LEU A 25 -6.05 -1.14 -0.34
CA LEU A 25 -5.46 0.19 -0.16
C LEU A 25 -4.68 0.63 -1.41
N THR A 26 -3.85 -0.26 -1.96
CA THR A 26 -3.08 0.00 -3.19
C THR A 26 -4.01 0.28 -4.37
N THR A 27 -5.10 -0.48 -4.49
CA THR A 27 -6.11 -0.33 -5.54
C THR A 27 -6.82 1.02 -5.44
N CYS A 28 -7.16 1.48 -4.23
CA CYS A 28 -7.70 2.82 -4.03
C CYS A 28 -6.75 3.90 -4.55
N VAL A 29 -5.44 3.77 -4.31
CA VAL A 29 -4.44 4.73 -4.82
C VAL A 29 -4.35 4.69 -6.34
N ILE A 30 -4.33 3.49 -6.94
CA ILE A 30 -4.30 3.31 -8.40
C ILE A 30 -5.51 3.96 -9.08
N TYR A 31 -6.70 3.93 -8.46
CA TYR A 31 -7.90 4.60 -8.97
C TYR A 31 -7.92 6.12 -8.71
N GLY A 32 -6.80 6.71 -8.31
CA GLY A 32 -6.63 8.16 -8.16
C GLY A 32 -7.04 8.72 -6.80
N ASN A 33 -7.25 7.87 -5.78
CA ASN A 33 -7.45 8.37 -4.43
C ASN A 33 -6.09 8.66 -3.78
N GLN A 34 -5.99 9.74 -3.01
CA GLN A 34 -4.80 10.03 -2.23
C GLN A 34 -4.87 9.30 -0.88
N LEU A 35 -3.86 8.47 -0.58
CA LEU A 35 -3.71 7.88 0.75
C LEU A 35 -3.03 8.89 1.69
N LEU A 36 -3.76 9.37 2.70
CA LEU A 36 -3.24 10.34 3.67
C LEU A 36 -2.57 9.67 4.87
N SER A 37 -3.13 8.55 5.33
CA SER A 37 -2.58 7.77 6.43
C SER A 37 -3.06 6.32 6.35
N ALA A 38 -2.22 5.41 6.84
CA ALA A 38 -2.56 4.01 7.02
C ALA A 38 -1.94 3.53 8.33
N TYR A 39 -2.67 2.68 9.07
CA TYR A 39 -2.21 2.15 10.35
C TYR A 39 -2.84 0.80 10.64
N LEU A 40 -2.14 -0.01 11.42
CA LEU A 40 -2.59 -1.29 11.94
C LEU A 40 -2.82 -1.16 13.44
N ILE A 41 -3.96 -1.66 13.89
CA ILE A 41 -4.28 -1.77 15.30
C ILE A 41 -4.11 -3.22 15.69
N SER A 42 -3.14 -3.49 16.56
CA SER A 42 -2.91 -4.81 17.13
C SER A 42 -3.85 -5.11 18.29
N SER A 43 -3.95 -6.38 18.67
CA SER A 43 -4.80 -6.83 19.78
C SER A 43 -4.41 -6.24 21.14
N ASP A 44 -3.14 -5.87 21.31
CA ASP A 44 -2.62 -5.15 22.49
C ASP A 44 -2.92 -3.64 22.46
N LYS A 45 -3.70 -3.19 21.47
CA LYS A 45 -4.03 -1.79 21.17
C LYS A 45 -2.82 -0.95 20.74
N SER A 46 -1.69 -1.58 20.40
CA SER A 46 -0.60 -0.86 19.75
C SER A 46 -1.02 -0.43 18.34
N CYS A 47 -0.55 0.75 17.93
CA CYS A 47 -0.79 1.31 16.61
C CYS A 47 0.52 1.31 15.83
N THR A 48 0.57 0.57 14.74
CA THR A 48 1.70 0.61 13.80
C THR A 48 1.30 1.47 12.61
N HIS A 49 1.95 2.62 12.46
CA HIS A 49 1.78 3.45 11.28
C HIS A 49 2.47 2.82 10.08
N LEU A 50 1.74 2.69 8.97
CA LEU A 50 2.29 2.22 7.72
C LEU A 50 2.73 3.44 6.89
N SER A 51 3.88 3.31 6.22
CA SER A 51 4.35 4.34 5.31
C SER A 51 3.42 4.44 4.11
N VAL A 52 2.85 5.62 3.87
CA VAL A 52 2.02 5.89 2.69
C VAL A 52 2.77 5.70 1.38
N GLU A 53 4.09 5.91 1.41
CA GLU A 53 5.02 5.65 0.30
C GLU A 53 5.04 4.18 -0.14
N ALA A 54 4.66 3.24 0.74
CA ALA A 54 4.55 1.83 0.40
C ALA A 54 3.31 1.51 -0.46
N PHE A 55 2.41 2.47 -0.66
CA PHE A 55 1.17 2.34 -1.42
C PHE A 55 1.16 3.31 -2.60
N ASP A 56 2.29 3.49 -3.27
CA ASP A 56 2.43 4.37 -4.44
C ASP A 56 1.78 3.83 -5.72
N GLY A 57 1.20 2.63 -5.66
CA GLY A 57 0.59 1.95 -6.81
C GLY A 57 1.61 1.27 -7.72
N THR A 58 2.91 1.35 -7.39
CA THR A 58 3.98 0.70 -8.14
C THR A 58 4.22 -0.69 -7.56
N PRO A 59 4.05 -1.77 -8.33
CA PRO A 59 4.30 -3.11 -7.82
C PRO A 59 5.78 -3.27 -7.45
N ILE A 60 6.08 -3.70 -6.23
CA ILE A 60 7.47 -3.92 -5.76
C ILE A 60 8.27 -4.86 -6.65
N GLY A 61 7.60 -5.74 -7.41
CA GLY A 61 8.22 -6.62 -8.38
C GLY A 61 9.02 -5.89 -9.47
N SER A 62 8.61 -4.67 -9.88
CA SER A 62 9.37 -3.89 -10.85
C SER A 62 10.70 -3.42 -10.28
N HIS A 63 10.69 -2.99 -9.01
CA HIS A 63 11.88 -2.59 -8.27
C HIS A 63 12.81 -3.78 -8.03
N LEU A 64 12.27 -4.94 -7.67
CA LEU A 64 13.06 -6.17 -7.48
C LEU A 64 13.70 -6.65 -8.79
N GLN A 65 13.00 -6.60 -9.91
CA GLN A 65 13.60 -6.93 -11.22
C GLN A 65 14.70 -5.97 -11.63
N ALA A 66 14.54 -4.66 -11.35
CA ALA A 66 15.59 -3.68 -11.62
C ALA A 66 16.83 -3.97 -10.76
N LEU A 67 16.63 -4.24 -9.47
CA LEU A 67 17.70 -4.59 -8.54
C LEU A 67 18.41 -5.88 -8.95
N GLU A 68 17.67 -6.91 -9.37
CA GLU A 68 18.22 -8.18 -9.85
C GLU A 68 19.12 -7.96 -11.07
N LYS A 69 18.68 -7.14 -12.04
CA LYS A 69 19.49 -6.80 -13.22
C LYS A 69 20.77 -6.06 -12.88
N GLU A 70 20.71 -5.13 -11.92
CA GLU A 70 21.91 -4.43 -11.46
C GLU A 70 22.88 -5.38 -10.74
N TYR A 71 22.35 -6.28 -9.91
CA TYR A 71 23.14 -7.27 -9.20
C TYR A 71 23.85 -8.23 -10.16
N GLN A 72 23.16 -8.71 -11.20
CA GLN A 72 23.75 -9.56 -12.23
C GLN A 72 24.88 -8.85 -12.99
N LYS A 73 24.74 -7.55 -13.28
CA LYS A 73 25.81 -6.76 -13.93
C LYS A 73 27.07 -6.70 -13.08
N ILE A 74 26.94 -6.53 -11.77
CA ILE A 74 28.07 -6.48 -10.84
C ILE A 74 28.77 -7.85 -10.75
N LEU A 75 28.00 -8.94 -10.68
CA LEU A 75 28.54 -10.30 -10.59
C LEU A 75 29.14 -10.82 -11.90
N SER A 76 28.83 -10.21 -13.03
CA SER A 76 29.39 -10.57 -14.35
C SER A 76 30.76 -9.95 -14.64
N VAL A 77 31.37 -9.25 -13.68
CA VAL A 77 32.73 -8.65 -13.75
C VAL A 77 33.75 -9.53 -13.04
#